data_AF-D6PDT5-F1
#
_entry.id   AF-D6PDT5-F1
#
_cell.length_a   1.000
_cell.length_b   1.000
_cell.length_c   1.000
_cell.angle_alpha   90.00
_cell.angle_beta   90.00
_cell.angle_gamma   90.00
#
_symmetry.space_group_name_H-M   'P 1'
#
loop_
_entity.id
_entity.type
_entity.pdbx_description
1 polymer ?
#
loop_
_entity_poly.entity_id
_entity_poly.type
_entity_poly.pdbx_seq_one_letter_code
_entity_poly.pdbx_strand_id
1 'polypeptide(L)' 'MHVIAAKAVCFKEAMEDDFKSYQQQILNNAKAMSQKFMANDIDIVSNGTSNHMFLVNLIKNDVTGRNLKQL' A
#
# COMPACT_ATOMS: atom_id res chain seq x y z
N MET A 1 -25.77 -4.78 -17.04
CA MET A 1 -26.41 -3.56 -16.51
C MET A 1 -26.04 -3.29 -15.04
N HIS A 2 -26.10 -4.28 -14.14
CA HIS A 2 -25.75 -4.11 -12.71
C HIS A 2 -24.32 -3.58 -12.43
N VAL A 3 -23.31 -4.02 -13.19
CA VAL A 3 -21.92 -3.52 -13.04
C VAL A 3 -21.78 -2.03 -13.40
N ILE A 4 -22.56 -1.54 -14.37
CA ILE A 4 -22.51 -0.13 -14.79
C ILE A 4 -23.07 0.75 -13.66
N ALA A 5 -24.19 0.35 -13.08
CA ALA A 5 -24.77 1.04 -11.93
C ALA A 5 -23.82 1.06 -10.73
N ALA A 6 -23.18 -0.08 -10.42
CA ALA A 6 -22.20 -0.14 -9.34
C ALA A 6 -21.01 0.81 -9.56
N LYS A 7 -20.44 0.86 -10.78
CA LYS A 7 -19.35 1.78 -11.10
C LYS A 7 -19.76 3.25 -11.00
N ALA A 8 -20.99 3.60 -11.40
CA ALA A 8 -21.50 4.95 -11.25
C ALA A 8 -21.56 5.39 -9.77
N VAL A 9 -21.95 4.49 -8.87
CA VAL A 9 -21.90 4.73 -7.42
C VAL A 9 -20.46 4.93 -6.94
N CYS A 10 -19.53 4.05 -7.32
CA CYS A 10 -18.12 4.21 -6.95
C CYS A 10 -17.50 5.53 -7.46
N PHE A 11 -17.87 5.98 -8.67
CA PHE A 11 -17.40 7.27 -9.17
C PHE A 11 -17.97 8.46 -8.41
N LYS A 12 -19.24 8.39 -7.98
CA LYS A 12 -19.82 9.40 -7.10
C LYS A 12 -19.05 9.47 -5.78
N GLU A 13 -18.85 8.33 -5.11
CA GLU A 13 -18.09 8.26 -3.85
C GLU A 13 -16.66 8.78 -4.02
N ALA A 14 -16.01 8.47 -5.14
CA ALA A 14 -14.64 8.93 -5.42
C ALA A 14 -14.51 10.45 -5.60
N MET A 15 -15.61 11.16 -5.86
CA MET A 15 -15.66 12.62 -6.01
C MET A 15 -15.92 13.35 -4.68
N GLU A 16 -16.29 12.64 -3.61
CA GLU A 16 -16.55 13.24 -2.30
C GLU A 16 -15.23 13.64 -1.60
N ASP A 17 -15.24 14.73 -0.83
CA ASP A 17 -14.05 15.24 -0.13
C ASP A 17 -13.47 14.21 0.86
N ASP A 18 -14.32 13.41 1.49
CA ASP A 18 -13.91 12.33 2.39
C ASP A 18 -13.07 11.27 1.66
N PHE A 19 -13.34 11.02 0.38
CA PHE A 19 -12.53 10.10 -0.41
C PHE A 19 -11.12 10.66 -0.64
N LYS A 20 -10.99 11.98 -0.85
CA LYS A 20 -9.67 12.63 -0.94
C LYS A 20 -8.90 12.50 0.37
N SER A 21 -9.55 12.71 1.51
CA SER A 21 -8.97 12.51 2.84
C SER A 21 -8.53 11.06 3.05
N TYR A 22 -9.37 10.10 2.62
CA TYR A 22 -9.05 8.68 2.65
C TYR A 22 -7.81 8.34 1.80
N GLN A 23 -7.71 8.87 0.57
CA GLN A 23 -6.54 8.63 -0.29
C GLN A 23 -5.26 9.20 0.32
N GLN A 24 -5.32 10.38 0.96
CA GLN A 24 -4.17 10.93 1.68
C GLN A 24 -3.76 10.03 2.85
N GLN A 25 -4.72 9.46 3.57
CA GLN A 25 -4.44 8.52 4.66
C GLN A 25 -3.76 7.24 4.15
N ILE A 26 -4.13 6.73 2.96
CA ILE A 26 -3.45 5.59 2.34
C ILE A 26 -1.96 5.89 2.12
N LEU A 27 -1.63 7.07 1.57
CA LEU A 27 -0.24 7.47 1.36
C LEU A 27 0.52 7.62 2.69
N ASN A 28 -0.12 8.22 3.70
CA ASN A 28 0.48 8.39 5.02
C ASN A 28 0.79 7.03 5.66
N ASN A 29 -0.15 6.08 5.57
CA ASN A 29 0.01 4.74 6.10
C ASN A 29 1.13 3.97 5.39
N ALA A 30 1.17 4.00 4.05
CA ALA A 30 2.20 3.32 3.27
C ALA A 30 3.60 3.87 3.59
N LYS A 31 3.74 5.19 3.71
CA LYS A 31 5.00 5.84 4.11
C LYS A 31 5.40 5.44 5.53
N ALA A 32 4.51 5.58 6.50
CA ALA A 32 4.78 5.23 7.89
C ALA A 32 5.21 3.77 8.04
N MET A 33 4.53 2.85 7.34
CA MET A 33 4.86 1.44 7.36
C MET A 33 6.24 1.18 6.73
N SER A 34 6.52 1.74 5.55
CA SER A 34 7.85 1.58 4.90
C SER A 34 8.99 2.10 5.77
N GLN A 35 8.82 3.25 6.44
CA GLN A 35 9.78 3.79 7.40
C GLN A 35 9.96 2.87 8.60
N LYS A 36 8.87 2.29 9.11
CA LYS A 36 8.95 1.34 10.23
C LYS A 36 9.71 0.08 9.84
N PHE A 37 9.54 -0.46 8.64
CA PHE A 37 10.34 -1.58 8.15
C PHE A 37 11.84 -1.24 8.10
N MET A 38 12.21 -0.11 7.48
CA MET A 38 13.62 0.32 7.41
C MET A 38 14.22 0.58 8.80
N ALA A 39 13.43 1.12 9.75
CA ALA A 39 13.87 1.31 11.14
C ALA A 39 14.09 -0.02 11.90
N ASN A 40 13.58 -1.15 11.40
CA ASN A 40 13.84 -2.50 11.92
C ASN A 40 14.85 -3.26 11.05
N ASP A 41 15.71 -2.56 10.30
CA ASP A 41 16.76 -3.15 9.46
C ASP A 41 16.22 -4.06 8.34
N ILE A 42 14.99 -3.79 7.87
CA ILE A 42 14.38 -4.47 6.74
C ILE A 42 14.43 -3.53 5.52
N ASP A 43 15.12 -3.98 4.48
CA ASP A 43 15.29 -3.22 3.25
C ASP A 43 13.96 -3.03 2.51
N ILE A 44 13.68 -1.79 2.09
CA ILE A 44 12.58 -1.45 1.18
C ILE A 44 13.17 -1.00 -0.17
N VAL A 45 12.68 -1.57 -1.27
CA VAL A 45 13.09 -1.18 -2.63
C VAL A 45 12.81 0.31 -2.82
N SER A 46 13.78 1.04 -3.40
CA SER A 46 13.72 2.50 -3.60
C SER A 46 13.68 3.34 -2.32
N ASN A 47 14.01 2.75 -1.16
CA ASN A 47 14.11 3.43 0.14
C ASN A 47 12.81 4.13 0.60
N GLY A 48 11.65 3.59 0.23
CA GLY A 48 10.35 4.10 0.68
C GLY A 48 9.23 3.87 -0.33
N THR A 49 8.20 4.73 -0.29
CA THR A 49 7.12 4.74 -1.28
C THR A 49 6.47 6.11 -1.42
N SER A 50 5.96 6.36 -2.63
CA SER A 50 5.17 7.55 -2.99
C SER A 50 3.73 7.19 -3.36
N ASN A 51 3.30 5.94 -3.16
CA ASN A 51 1.96 5.47 -3.47
C ASN A 51 1.43 4.54 -2.36
N HIS A 52 0.48 3.66 -2.68
CA HIS A 52 -0.24 2.81 -1.74
C HIS A 52 0.46 1.49 -1.41
N MET A 53 1.63 1.19 -1.99
CA MET A 53 2.37 -0.05 -1.76
C MET A 53 3.88 0.19 -1.72
N PHE A 54 4.62 -0.78 -1.19
CA PHE A 54 6.08 -0.82 -1.23
C PHE A 54 6.53 -2.27 -1.32
N LEU A 55 7.79 -2.49 -1.71
CA LEU A 55 8.36 -3.84 -1.86
C LEU A 55 9.43 -4.05 -0.81
N VAL A 56 9.26 -5.11 -0.01
CA VAL A 56 10.28 -5.58 0.94
C VAL A 56 11.32 -6.38 0.17
N ASN A 57 12.59 -6.02 0.32
CA ASN A 57 13.72 -6.77 -0.22
C ASN A 57 14.22 -7.78 0.82
N LEU A 58 13.98 -9.07 0.55
CA LEU A 58 14.34 -10.16 1.46
C LEU A 58 15.71 -10.80 1.15
N ILE A 59 16.48 -10.26 0.19
CA ILE A 59 17.77 -10.87 -0.23
C ILE A 59 18.73 -11.05 0.95
N LYS A 60 18.69 -10.14 1.94
CA LYS A 60 19.53 -10.22 3.15
C LYS A 60 18.97 -11.15 4.23
N ASN A 61 17.73 -11.63 4.11
CA ASN A 61 16.97 -12.20 5.22
C ASN A 61 16.94 -13.74 5.28
N ASP A 62 17.73 -14.45 4.47
CA ASP A 62 17.76 -15.93 4.38
C ASP A 62 16.38 -16.60 4.24
N VAL A 63 15.38 -15.83 3.77
CA VAL A 63 14.02 -16.27 3.54
C VAL A 63 13.54 -15.76 2.18
N THR A 64 12.74 -16.56 1.49
CA THR A 64 12.11 -16.13 0.24
C THR A 64 10.73 -15.54 0.50
N GLY A 65 10.24 -14.68 -0.40
CA GLY A 65 8.87 -14.18 -0.33
C GLY A 65 7.81 -15.28 -0.40
N ARG A 66 8.12 -16.43 -1.03
CA ARG A 66 7.22 -17.61 -1.03
C ARG A 66 7.09 -18.20 0.38
N ASN A 67 8.22 -18.37 1.07
CA ASN A 67 8.25 -18.92 2.42
C ASN A 67 7.47 -18.02 3.39
N LEU A 68 7.66 -16.70 3.27
CA LEU A 68 7.04 -15.72 4.17
C LEU A 68 5.52 -15.57 3.95
N LYS A 69 5.05 -15.69 2.69
CA LYS A 69 3.62 -15.56 2.34
C LYS A 69 2.74 -16.70 2.88
N GLN A 70 3.32 -17.86 3.17
CA GLN A 70 2.59 -19.06 3.59
C GLN A 70 2.47 -19.21 5.12
N LEU A 71 3.07 -18.29 5.87
CA LEU A 71 2.86 -18.10 7.31
C LEU A 71 1.60 -17.25 7.53
#